data_AF-A0A455WGT8-F1
#
_entry.id   AF-A0A455WGT8-F1
#
_cell.length_a   1.000
_cell.length_b   1.000
_cell.length_c   1.000
_cell.angle_alpha   90.00
_cell.angle_beta   90.00
_cell.angle_gamma   90.00
#
_symmetry.space_group_name_H-M   'P 1'
#
loop_
_entity.id
_entity.type
_entity.pdbx_description
1 polymer ?
#
loop_
_entity_poly.entity_id
_entity_poly.type
_entity_poly.pdbx_seq_one_letter_code
_entity_poly.pdbx_strand_id
1 'polypeptide(L)'
;VWPGGETEALTRIERHLERKAWVANFERPRMNANSLLASPTGLSPYLRFGCLSCRLFYFKLTDLYRKVKKNSSPPLSLYGQLLWREFFYTTATNNPRFDKMEGNPICVRIPWDKNPEALAKWAEAKTGFPWIDAIMTQLRQEGWIHHLARHAVACFLTRGDLWISWEEGV
;
A
#
# COMPACT_ATOMS: atom_id res chain seq x y z
N VAL A 1 11.12 -11.25 6.36
CA VAL A 1 9.84 -10.59 6.71
C VAL A 1 8.66 -11.12 5.87
N TRP A 2 8.83 -11.27 4.55
CA TRP A 2 7.78 -11.73 3.63
C TRP A 2 8.19 -13.02 2.90
N PRO A 3 7.90 -14.22 3.44
CA PRO A 3 8.04 -15.47 2.69
C PRO A 3 7.13 -15.44 1.46
N GLY A 4 7.63 -15.89 0.31
CA GLY A 4 6.86 -15.92 -0.94
C GLY A 4 5.96 -17.16 -1.07
N GLY A 5 5.12 -17.17 -2.11
CA GLY A 5 4.34 -18.33 -2.53
C GLY A 5 2.88 -18.34 -2.07
N GLU A 6 2.07 -19.15 -2.75
CA GLU A 6 0.64 -19.34 -2.49
C GLU A 6 0.37 -19.91 -1.10
N THR A 7 1.16 -20.87 -0.64
CA THR A 7 0.98 -21.51 0.68
C THR A 7 1.04 -20.49 1.83
N GLU A 8 2.02 -19.58 1.80
CA GLU A 8 2.10 -18.50 2.78
C GLU A 8 0.95 -17.50 2.61
N ALA A 9 0.58 -17.20 1.37
CA ALA A 9 -0.53 -16.30 1.09
C ALA A 9 -1.86 -16.79 1.68
N LEU A 10 -2.15 -18.09 1.52
CA LEU A 10 -3.32 -18.77 2.06
C LEU A 10 -3.28 -18.84 3.60
N THR A 11 -2.09 -19.00 4.18
CA THR A 11 -1.93 -18.93 5.65
C THR A 11 -2.22 -17.52 6.17
N ARG A 12 -1.74 -16.49 5.48
CA ARG A 12 -1.90 -15.09 5.90
C ARG A 12 -3.33 -14.57 5.72
N ILE A 13 -4.06 -15.01 4.69
CA ILE A 13 -5.45 -14.58 4.52
C ILE A 13 -6.33 -15.12 5.66
N GLU A 14 -6.13 -16.34 6.16
CA GLU A 14 -6.88 -16.84 7.32
C GLU A 14 -6.61 -15.97 8.57
N ARG A 15 -5.34 -15.70 8.90
CA ARG A 15 -4.96 -14.80 10.00
C ARG A 15 -5.54 -13.38 9.81
N HIS A 16 -5.58 -12.90 8.57
CA HIS A 16 -6.17 -11.60 8.26
C HIS A 16 -7.66 -11.55 8.55
N LEU A 17 -8.39 -12.61 8.19
CA LEU A 17 -9.83 -12.72 8.40
C LEU A 17 -10.18 -12.91 9.89
N GLU A 18 -9.40 -13.70 10.63
CA GLU A 18 -9.53 -13.83 12.09
C GLU A 18 -9.42 -12.47 12.78
N ARG A 19 -8.37 -11.70 12.44
CA ARG A 19 -8.19 -10.34 12.97
C ARG A 19 -9.35 -9.43 12.60
N LYS A 20 -9.86 -9.51 11.37
CA LYS A 20 -11.03 -8.72 10.92
C LYS A 20 -12.31 -9.11 11.67
N ALA A 21 -12.56 -10.39 11.92
CA ALA A 21 -13.68 -10.85 12.72
C ALA A 21 -13.59 -10.32 14.15
N TRP A 22 -12.40 -10.37 14.75
CA TRP A 22 -12.16 -9.81 16.06
C TRP A 22 -12.49 -8.31 16.09
N VAL A 23 -11.94 -7.51 15.16
CA VAL A 23 -12.23 -6.06 15.08
C VAL A 23 -13.70 -5.75 14.77
N ALA A 24 -14.42 -6.65 14.09
CA ALA A 24 -15.84 -6.44 13.80
C ALA A 24 -16.75 -6.69 15.02
N ASN A 25 -16.26 -7.44 16.01
CA ASN A 25 -16.94 -7.79 17.25
C ASN A 25 -16.46 -6.95 18.46
N PHE A 26 -15.23 -6.46 18.43
CA PHE A 26 -14.60 -5.64 19.48
C PHE A 26 -14.34 -4.21 18.99
N GLU A 27 -13.86 -3.32 19.86
CA GLU A 27 -13.56 -1.93 19.50
C GLU A 27 -12.54 -1.81 18.35
N ARG A 28 -12.66 -0.72 17.58
CA ARG A 28 -11.70 -0.38 16.52
C ARG A 28 -10.33 -0.13 17.14
N PRO A 29 -9.28 -0.88 16.79
CA PRO A 29 -7.95 -0.63 17.33
C PRO A 29 -7.48 0.76 16.91
N ARG A 30 -7.00 1.55 17.89
CA ARG A 30 -6.31 2.81 17.62
C ARG A 30 -4.94 2.54 17.00
N MET A 31 -4.54 3.39 16.05
CA MET A 31 -3.21 3.29 15.44
C MET A 31 -2.13 3.54 16.51
N ASN A 32 -1.09 2.73 16.48
CA ASN A 32 0.09 2.86 17.33
C ASN A 32 1.35 2.63 16.50
N ALA A 33 2.54 2.79 17.10
CA ALA A 33 3.81 2.60 16.39
C ALA A 33 3.92 1.21 15.72
N ASN A 34 3.44 0.15 16.38
CA ASN A 34 3.46 -1.22 15.84
C ASN A 34 2.59 -1.38 14.58
N SER A 35 1.65 -0.46 14.33
CA SER A 35 0.82 -0.46 13.12
C SER A 35 1.62 -0.14 11.85
N LEU A 36 2.80 0.46 12.00
CA LEU A 36 3.70 0.83 10.89
C LEU A 36 4.61 -0.33 10.47
N LEU A 37 4.78 -1.32 11.35
CA LEU A 37 5.61 -2.49 11.09
C LEU A 37 4.88 -3.49 10.17
N ALA A 38 5.66 -4.33 9.50
CA ALA A 38 5.12 -5.40 8.67
C ALA A 38 4.24 -6.35 9.50
N SER A 39 2.95 -6.42 9.17
CA SER A 39 2.01 -7.30 9.87
C SER A 39 2.07 -8.73 9.30
N PRO A 40 2.00 -9.77 10.15
CA PRO A 40 1.83 -11.15 9.69
C PRO A 40 0.46 -11.38 9.01
N THR A 41 -0.42 -10.39 9.01
CA THR A 41 -1.72 -10.39 8.29
C THR A 41 -1.68 -9.60 6.98
N GLY A 42 -0.52 -9.08 6.58
CA GLY A 42 -0.40 -8.30 5.35
C GLY A 42 -0.50 -9.17 4.10
N LEU A 43 -1.20 -8.66 3.07
CA LEU A 43 -1.54 -9.42 1.85
C LEU A 43 -1.01 -8.79 0.55
N SER A 44 -0.49 -7.55 0.59
CA SER A 44 -0.20 -6.79 -0.64
C SER A 44 0.84 -7.44 -1.56
N PRO A 45 1.95 -8.06 -1.09
CA PRO A 45 2.89 -8.72 -2.00
C PRO A 45 2.24 -9.93 -2.70
N TYR A 46 1.45 -10.72 -1.96
CA TYR A 46 0.78 -11.91 -2.49
C TYR A 46 -0.27 -11.58 -3.54
N LEU A 47 -1.02 -10.48 -3.35
CA LEU A 47 -1.94 -9.96 -4.36
C LEU A 47 -1.21 -9.42 -5.60
N ARG A 48 -0.01 -8.85 -5.44
CA ARG A 48 0.79 -8.32 -6.56
C ARG A 48 1.37 -9.44 -7.44
N PHE A 49 1.81 -10.54 -6.83
CA PHE A 49 2.40 -11.68 -7.54
C PHE A 49 1.37 -12.75 -7.95
N GLY A 50 0.10 -12.60 -7.57
CA GLY A 50 -0.93 -13.59 -7.86
C GLY A 50 -0.88 -14.83 -6.96
N CYS A 51 0.00 -14.87 -5.95
CA CYS A 51 0.01 -15.90 -4.91
C CYS A 51 -1.29 -15.93 -4.12
N LEU A 52 -2.01 -14.81 -4.06
CA LEU A 52 -3.38 -14.74 -3.56
C LEU A 52 -4.30 -14.21 -4.65
N SER A 53 -5.35 -14.96 -4.97
CA SER A 53 -6.42 -14.48 -5.85
C SER A 53 -7.21 -13.34 -5.18
N CYS A 54 -7.31 -12.20 -5.85
CA CYS A 54 -8.13 -11.07 -5.37
C CYS A 54 -9.62 -11.44 -5.27
N ARG A 55 -10.09 -12.35 -6.14
CA ARG A 55 -11.47 -12.86 -6.13
C ARG A 55 -11.73 -13.76 -4.94
N LEU A 56 -10.79 -14.66 -4.62
CA LEU A 56 -10.87 -15.48 -3.42
C LEU A 56 -10.95 -14.61 -2.16
N PHE A 57 -10.11 -13.57 -2.10
CA PHE A 57 -10.13 -12.63 -0.97
C PHE A 57 -11.47 -11.88 -0.88
N TYR A 58 -12.02 -11.42 -2.00
CA TYR A 58 -13.34 -10.79 -2.06
C TYR A 58 -14.46 -11.70 -1.51
N PHE A 59 -14.50 -12.97 -1.96
CA PHE A 59 -15.52 -13.92 -1.49
C PHE A 59 -15.37 -14.20 0.01
N LYS A 60 -14.15 -14.48 0.49
CA LYS A 60 -13.91 -14.72 1.92
C LYS A 60 -14.28 -13.52 2.80
N LEU A 61 -14.00 -12.29 2.37
CA LEU A 61 -14.43 -11.07 3.07
C LEU A 61 -15.95 -10.95 3.14
N THR A 62 -16.63 -11.24 2.03
CA THR A 62 -18.09 -11.19 1.93
C THR A 62 -18.73 -12.19 2.88
N ASP A 63 -18.24 -13.44 2.88
CA ASP A 63 -18.75 -14.50 3.73
C ASP A 63 -18.50 -14.19 5.21
N LEU A 64 -17.31 -13.71 5.56
CA LEU A 64 -16.99 -13.28 6.91
C LEU A 64 -17.96 -12.19 7.39
N TYR A 65 -18.19 -11.17 6.56
CA TYR A 65 -19.09 -10.07 6.91
C TYR A 65 -20.51 -10.56 7.14
N ARG A 66 -21.05 -11.38 6.23
CA ARG A 66 -22.40 -11.96 6.37
C ARG A 66 -22.53 -12.79 7.65
N LYS A 67 -21.52 -13.59 7.99
CA LYS A 67 -21.49 -14.37 9.24
C LYS A 67 -21.52 -13.47 10.47
N VAL A 68 -20.66 -12.44 10.53
CA VAL A 68 -20.52 -11.56 11.70
C VAL A 68 -21.70 -10.58 11.85
N LYS A 69 -22.27 -10.11 10.74
CA LYS A 69 -23.34 -9.10 10.73
C LYS A 69 -24.72 -9.67 10.39
N LYS A 70 -24.94 -10.98 10.63
CA LYS A 70 -26.24 -11.67 10.53
C LYS A 70 -26.92 -11.46 9.16
N ASN A 71 -26.19 -11.78 8.09
CA ASN A 71 -26.63 -11.72 6.69
C ASN A 71 -27.00 -10.31 6.18
N SER A 72 -26.48 -9.24 6.79
CA SER A 72 -26.59 -7.91 6.22
C SER A 72 -25.76 -7.76 4.93
N SER A 73 -26.16 -6.81 4.09
CA SER A 73 -25.42 -6.47 2.87
C SER A 73 -24.11 -5.76 3.21
N PRO A 74 -22.95 -6.20 2.69
CA PRO A 74 -21.67 -5.54 2.95
C PRO A 74 -21.59 -4.13 2.34
N PRO A 75 -21.08 -3.13 3.07
CA PRO A 75 -20.80 -1.82 2.51
C PRO A 75 -19.58 -1.87 1.59
N LEU A 76 -19.52 -1.00 0.57
CA LEU A 76 -18.37 -0.91 -0.35
C LEU A 76 -17.03 -0.67 0.36
N SER A 77 -17.05 0.02 1.50
CA SER A 77 -15.85 0.29 2.31
C SER A 77 -15.16 -0.98 2.82
N LEU A 78 -15.89 -2.11 2.93
CA LEU A 78 -15.29 -3.41 3.25
C LEU A 78 -14.24 -3.82 2.20
N TYR A 79 -14.52 -3.51 0.94
CA TYR A 79 -13.71 -3.86 -0.22
C TYR A 79 -12.79 -2.72 -0.65
N GLY A 80 -12.75 -1.60 0.08
CA GLY A 80 -12.08 -0.37 -0.37
C GLY A 80 -10.64 -0.58 -0.84
N GLN A 81 -9.86 -1.44 -0.17
CA GLN A 81 -8.49 -1.77 -0.59
C GLN A 81 -8.42 -2.52 -1.94
N LEU A 82 -9.35 -3.46 -2.17
CA LEU A 82 -9.47 -4.15 -3.44
C LEU A 82 -9.97 -3.21 -4.55
N LEU A 83 -10.95 -2.36 -4.23
CA LEU A 83 -11.49 -1.42 -5.21
C LEU A 83 -10.47 -0.35 -5.62
N TRP A 84 -9.63 0.14 -4.69
CA TRP A 84 -8.50 1.01 -5.04
C TRP A 84 -7.49 0.32 -5.97
N ARG A 85 -7.23 -0.98 -5.75
CA ARG A 85 -6.42 -1.78 -6.68
C ARG A 85 -7.07 -1.82 -8.06
N GLU A 86 -8.33 -2.21 -8.17
CA GLU A 86 -9.06 -2.29 -9.45
C GLU A 86 -9.17 -0.93 -10.16
N PHE A 87 -9.35 0.16 -9.40
CA PHE A 87 -9.35 1.52 -9.92
C PHE A 87 -8.04 1.80 -10.67
N PHE A 88 -6.89 1.58 -10.04
CA PHE A 88 -5.60 1.84 -10.68
C PHE A 88 -5.30 0.89 -11.86
N TYR A 89 -5.71 -0.38 -11.78
CA TYR A 89 -5.63 -1.28 -12.94
C TYR A 89 -6.45 -0.75 -14.12
N THR A 90 -7.68 -0.30 -13.86
CA THR A 90 -8.58 0.22 -14.90
C THR A 90 -8.07 1.53 -15.51
N THR A 91 -7.55 2.45 -14.69
CA THR A 91 -7.02 3.73 -15.21
C THR A 91 -5.72 3.55 -15.99
N ALA A 92 -4.91 2.54 -15.64
CA ALA A 92 -3.64 2.28 -16.31
C ALA A 92 -3.80 1.46 -17.61
N THR A 93 -4.80 0.59 -17.71
CA THR A 93 -4.88 -0.44 -18.78
C THR A 93 -4.83 0.11 -20.21
N ASN A 94 -5.36 1.31 -20.45
CA ASN A 94 -5.40 1.95 -21.78
C ASN A 94 -4.49 3.18 -21.87
N ASN A 95 -3.67 3.44 -20.85
CA ASN A 95 -2.74 4.56 -20.82
C ASN A 95 -1.30 4.04 -20.77
N PRO A 96 -0.61 3.89 -21.92
CA PRO A 96 0.75 3.39 -21.96
C PRO A 96 1.78 4.36 -21.35
N ARG A 97 1.37 5.58 -20.98
CA ARG A 97 2.21 6.57 -20.31
C ARG A 97 1.77 6.82 -18.86
N PHE A 98 1.01 5.91 -18.26
CA PHE A 98 0.47 6.09 -16.90
C PHE A 98 1.56 6.31 -15.84
N ASP A 99 2.76 5.79 -16.08
CA ASP A 99 3.95 5.86 -15.23
C ASP A 99 4.89 7.03 -15.56
N LYS A 100 4.50 7.94 -16.47
CA LYS A 100 5.29 9.14 -16.83
C LYS A 100 4.47 10.41 -16.68
N MET A 101 5.13 11.55 -16.52
CA MET A 101 4.48 12.86 -16.59
C MET A 101 4.31 13.33 -18.04
N GLU A 102 5.24 13.01 -18.93
CA GLU A 102 5.21 13.50 -20.31
C GLU A 102 4.30 12.70 -21.25
N GLY A 103 3.29 13.38 -21.77
CA GLY A 103 2.26 12.81 -22.64
C GLY A 103 1.27 11.89 -21.92
N ASN A 104 1.28 11.88 -20.58
CA ASN A 104 0.24 11.22 -19.81
C ASN A 104 -0.97 12.16 -19.72
N PRO A 105 -2.12 11.80 -20.34
CA PRO A 105 -3.26 12.71 -20.50
C PRO A 105 -3.94 13.10 -19.18
N ILE A 106 -3.71 12.33 -18.11
CA ILE A 106 -4.29 12.59 -16.78
C ILE A 106 -3.30 13.21 -15.79
N CYS A 107 -2.02 13.37 -16.19
CA CYS A 107 -0.98 13.88 -15.31
C CYS A 107 -0.80 15.38 -15.50
N VAL A 108 -0.81 16.13 -14.39
CA VAL A 108 -0.51 17.56 -14.39
C VAL A 108 0.98 17.76 -14.69
N ARG A 109 1.30 18.69 -15.59
CA ARG A 109 2.67 19.08 -15.91
C ARG A 109 3.19 19.99 -14.81
N ILE A 110 4.24 19.54 -14.12
CA ILE A 110 4.89 20.29 -13.04
C ILE A 110 6.38 20.42 -13.39
N PRO A 111 6.97 21.63 -13.29
CA PRO A 111 8.39 21.84 -13.53
C PRO A 111 9.17 21.37 -12.29
N TRP A 112 9.33 20.06 -12.15
CA TRP A 112 10.14 19.45 -11.10
C TRP A 112 11.62 19.72 -11.29
N ASP A 113 12.35 19.83 -10.18
CA ASP A 113 13.80 20.04 -10.20
C ASP A 113 14.56 18.74 -10.42
N LYS A 114 15.75 18.86 -11.00
CA LYS A 114 16.74 17.79 -11.02
C LYS A 114 17.77 18.06 -9.93
N ASN A 115 17.66 17.32 -8.83
CA ASN A 115 18.60 17.41 -7.72
C ASN A 115 19.12 16.00 -7.33
N PRO A 116 20.16 15.50 -8.03
CA PRO A 116 20.68 14.15 -7.79
C PRO A 116 21.17 13.93 -6.36
N GLU A 117 21.72 14.95 -5.71
CA GLU A 117 22.21 14.84 -4.33
C GLU A 117 21.05 14.67 -3.34
N ALA A 118 20.01 15.50 -3.45
CA ALA A 118 18.83 15.38 -2.60
C ALA A 118 18.09 14.05 -2.84
N LEU A 119 17.98 13.61 -4.10
CA LEU A 119 17.42 12.31 -4.45
C LEU A 119 18.21 11.16 -3.81
N ALA A 120 19.54 11.19 -3.89
CA ALA A 120 20.39 10.18 -3.28
C ALA A 120 20.21 10.14 -1.75
N LYS A 121 20.19 11.31 -1.09
CA LYS A 121 19.93 11.39 0.36
C LYS A 121 18.56 10.81 0.73
N TRP A 122 17.51 11.10 -0.04
CA TRP A 122 16.19 10.52 0.18
C TRP A 122 16.18 9.01 -0.02
N ALA A 123 16.72 8.53 -1.14
CA ALA A 123 16.76 7.11 -1.46
C ALA A 123 17.58 6.32 -0.42
N GLU A 124 18.71 6.86 0.02
CA GLU A 124 19.64 6.21 0.96
C GLU A 124 19.31 6.43 2.44
N ALA A 125 18.17 7.06 2.77
CA ALA A 125 17.77 7.35 4.15
C ALA A 125 18.78 8.24 4.92
N LYS A 126 19.26 9.29 4.26
CA LYS A 126 20.22 10.27 4.78
C LYS A 126 19.71 11.71 4.61
N THR A 127 18.39 11.89 4.71
CA THR A 127 17.76 13.22 4.61
C THR A 127 18.05 14.09 5.83
N GLY A 128 18.37 13.48 6.98
CA GLY A 128 18.51 14.16 8.26
C GLY A 128 17.18 14.32 8.99
N PHE A 129 16.07 13.84 8.42
CA PHE A 129 14.76 13.77 9.07
C PHE A 129 14.54 12.33 9.56
N PRO A 130 14.67 12.06 10.87
CA PRO A 130 14.67 10.69 11.38
C PRO A 130 13.42 9.87 10.99
N TRP A 131 12.27 10.53 10.87
CA TRP A 131 11.02 9.90 10.43
C TRP A 131 11.08 9.40 8.98
N ILE A 132 11.61 10.22 8.06
CA ILE A 132 11.75 9.87 6.64
C ILE A 132 12.83 8.79 6.50
N ASP A 133 13.96 8.98 7.17
CA ASP A 133 15.09 8.06 7.11
C ASP A 133 14.72 6.66 7.68
N ALA A 134 13.96 6.60 8.77
CA ALA A 134 13.46 5.33 9.31
C ALA A 134 12.54 4.58 8.33
N ILE A 135 11.63 5.30 7.66
CA ILE A 135 10.73 4.70 6.67
C ILE A 135 11.52 4.17 5.47
N MET A 136 12.43 4.97 4.92
CA MET A 136 13.24 4.57 3.77
C MET A 136 14.18 3.40 4.11
N THR A 137 14.71 3.38 5.33
CA THR A 137 15.47 2.23 5.86
C THR A 137 14.61 0.97 5.94
N GLN A 138 13.40 1.06 6.51
CA GLN A 138 12.47 -0.08 6.58
C GLN A 138 12.12 -0.60 5.18
N LEU A 139 11.83 0.29 4.23
CA LEU A 139 11.52 -0.10 2.85
C LEU A 139 12.69 -0.89 2.23
N ARG A 140 13.92 -0.41 2.39
CA ARG A 140 15.11 -1.06 1.85
C ARG A 140 15.41 -2.41 2.49
N GLN A 141 15.19 -2.55 3.79
CA GLN A 141 15.49 -3.77 4.54
C GLN A 141 14.39 -4.83 4.41
N GLU A 142 13.12 -4.42 4.37
CA GLU A 142 11.98 -5.33 4.50
C GLU A 142 11.14 -5.45 3.21
N GLY A 143 11.28 -4.52 2.27
CA GLY A 143 10.51 -4.49 1.02
C GLY A 143 9.04 -4.11 1.18
N TRP A 144 8.64 -3.63 2.36
CA TRP A 144 7.27 -3.19 2.63
C TRP A 144 7.26 -2.07 3.66
N ILE A 145 6.46 -1.04 3.40
CA ILE A 145 6.11 0.00 4.36
C ILE A 145 4.60 0.26 4.31
N HIS A 146 4.06 0.68 5.46
CA HIS A 146 2.66 1.03 5.62
C HIS A 146 2.24 2.17 4.67
N HIS A 147 0.98 2.18 4.21
CA HIS A 147 0.52 3.16 3.22
C HIS A 147 0.71 4.63 3.66
N LEU A 148 0.51 4.94 4.94
CA LEU A 148 0.79 6.28 5.48
C LEU A 148 2.28 6.63 5.48
N ALA A 149 3.16 5.64 5.64
CA ALA A 149 4.60 5.84 5.54
C ALA A 149 4.99 6.16 4.08
N ARG A 150 4.35 5.50 3.10
CA ARG A 150 4.48 5.85 1.67
C ARG A 150 4.05 7.30 1.40
N HIS A 151 2.92 7.72 1.98
CA HIS A 151 2.46 9.10 1.83
C HIS A 151 3.48 10.11 2.36
N ALA A 152 4.09 9.84 3.53
CA ALA A 152 5.09 10.71 4.11
C ALA A 152 6.31 10.88 3.19
N VAL A 153 6.94 9.78 2.78
CA VAL A 153 8.17 9.83 1.97
C VAL A 153 7.91 10.32 0.54
N ALA A 154 6.76 10.01 -0.05
CA ALA A 154 6.38 10.51 -1.37
C ALA A 154 6.06 12.01 -1.35
N CYS A 155 5.37 12.49 -0.30
CA CYS A 155 5.12 13.92 -0.13
C CYS A 155 6.44 14.67 0.07
N PHE A 156 7.32 14.16 0.94
CA PHE A 156 8.63 14.75 1.20
C PHE A 156 9.47 14.88 -0.08
N LEU A 157 9.53 13.82 -0.89
CA LEU A 157 10.26 13.85 -2.17
C LEU A 157 9.68 14.87 -3.16
N THR A 158 8.35 14.98 -3.22
CA THR A 158 7.68 15.74 -4.28
C THR A 158 7.26 17.12 -3.81
N ARG A 159 5.96 17.34 -3.63
CA ARG A 159 5.34 18.65 -3.35
C ARG A 159 5.54 19.17 -1.93
N GLY A 160 6.12 18.37 -1.04
CA GLY A 160 6.32 18.72 0.36
C GLY A 160 7.60 19.51 0.56
N ASP A 161 8.75 18.93 0.16
CA ASP A 161 10.05 19.43 0.58
C ASP A 161 11.08 19.49 -0.56
N LEU A 162 11.35 18.36 -1.25
CA LEU A 162 12.49 18.29 -2.18
C LEU A 162 12.19 18.78 -3.60
N TRP A 163 10.91 18.95 -3.96
CA TRP A 163 10.46 19.36 -5.31
C TRP A 163 11.03 18.50 -6.46
N ILE A 164 11.28 17.22 -6.19
CA ILE A 164 11.74 16.24 -7.18
C ILE A 164 10.53 15.53 -7.80
N SER A 165 10.66 15.12 -9.07
CA SER A 165 9.60 14.42 -9.79
C SER A 165 9.20 13.13 -9.08
N TRP A 166 7.90 12.84 -9.06
CA TRP A 166 7.37 11.57 -8.57
C TRP A 166 7.90 10.38 -9.38
N GLU A 167 8.30 10.58 -10.64
CA GLU A 167 8.89 9.54 -11.49
C GLU A 167 10.19 8.95 -10.90
N GLU A 168 10.96 9.74 -10.14
CA GLU A 168 12.19 9.29 -9.48
C GLU A 168 11.93 8.46 -8.21
N GLY A 169 10.70 8.51 -7.68
CA GLY A 169 10.28 7.76 -6.49
C GLY A 169 9.44 6.52 -6.77
N VAL A 170 9.12 6.25 -8.05
CA VAL A 170 8.32 5.10 -8.52
C VAL A 170 9.16 3.83 -8.64
#